data_AF-A0A961RRR9-F1
#
_entry.id   AF-A0A961RRR9-F1
#
_cell.length_a   1.000
_cell.length_b   1.000
_cell.length_c   1.000
_cell.angle_alpha   90.00
_cell.angle_beta   90.00
_cell.angle_gamma   90.00
#
_symmetry.space_group_name_H-M   'P 1'
#
loop_
_entity.id
_entity.type
_entity.pdbx_description
1 polymer ?
#
loop_
_entity_poly.entity_id
_entity_poly.type
_entity_poly.pdbx_seq_one_letter_code
_entity_poly.pdbx_strand_id
1 'polypeptide(L)'
;MKRLEHVRILMYSHDTFGLGHLRRCRTIAHAIVERFKGVNVIIISGSQIAGAFDFRARVDFVKIPSVIKLYNGEYDSIGEY
;
A
#
# COMPACT_ATOMS: atom_id res chain seq x y z
N MET A 1 17.87 -16.26 9.12
CA MET A 1 17.14 -15.00 8.86
C MET A 1 17.98 -13.83 9.34
N LYS A 2 18.14 -12.75 8.57
CA LYS A 2 18.98 -11.61 8.99
C LYS A 2 18.17 -10.66 9.89
N ARG A 3 18.77 -10.13 10.95
CA ARG A 3 18.14 -9.09 11.81
C ARG A 3 18.67 -7.72 11.41
N LEU A 4 17.76 -6.79 11.20
CA LEU A 4 18.05 -5.37 11.03
C LEU A 4 17.40 -4.65 12.21
N GLU A 5 18.09 -3.67 12.79
CA GLU A 5 17.58 -2.94 13.96
C GLU A 5 16.74 -1.75 13.48
N HIS A 6 15.48 -1.67 13.94
CA HIS A 6 14.63 -0.47 13.83
C HIS A 6 14.40 0.10 12.41
N VAL A 7 14.45 -0.74 11.36
CA VAL A 7 14.21 -0.28 9.99
C VAL A 7 12.71 -0.10 9.73
N ARG A 8 12.33 1.07 9.25
CA ARG A 8 10.96 1.40 8.84
C ARG A 8 10.95 1.77 7.37
N ILE A 9 10.07 1.12 6.61
CA ILE A 9 9.93 1.34 5.17
C ILE A 9 8.53 1.86 4.91
N LEU A 10 8.43 2.95 4.15
CA LEU A 10 7.19 3.44 3.60
C LEU A 10 7.14 3.07 2.12
N MET A 11 6.06 2.43 1.70
CA MET A 11 5.81 2.10 0.30
C MET A 11 4.59 2.88 -0.16
N TYR A 12 4.73 3.65 -1.23
CA TYR A 12 3.61 4.31 -1.87
C TYR A 12 3.10 3.46 -3.04
N SER A 13 1.83 3.07 -2.98
CA SER A 13 1.13 2.42 -4.08
C SER A 13 0.18 3.42 -4.72
N HIS A 14 0.52 3.84 -5.94
CA HIS A 14 -0.33 4.72 -6.74
C HIS A 14 -1.76 4.19 -6.82
N ASP A 15 -2.71 5.08 -6.60
CA ASP A 15 -4.12 4.79 -6.66
C ASP A 15 -4.61 4.93 -8.10
N THR A 16 -4.63 3.83 -8.82
CA THR A 16 -5.38 3.75 -10.08
C THR A 16 -6.41 2.65 -9.95
N PHE A 17 -7.38 2.62 -10.87
CA PHE A 17 -8.41 1.59 -10.95
C PHE A 17 -7.87 0.14 -10.94
N GLY A 18 -6.58 -0.07 -11.24
CA GLY A 18 -5.93 -1.36 -11.23
C GLY A 18 -5.33 -1.76 -9.88
N LEU A 19 -5.73 -2.93 -9.37
CA LEU A 19 -5.21 -3.50 -8.11
C LEU A 19 -3.76 -3.98 -8.18
N GLY A 20 -3.16 -3.98 -9.37
CA GLY A 20 -1.81 -4.50 -9.61
C GLY A 20 -0.74 -3.80 -8.76
N HIS A 21 -0.89 -2.49 -8.53
CA HIS A 21 0.08 -1.70 -7.75
C HIS A 21 0.07 -2.11 -6.28
N LEU A 22 -1.12 -2.17 -5.69
CA LEU A 22 -1.28 -2.54 -4.28
C LEU A 22 -0.89 -4.01 -4.05
N ARG A 23 -1.30 -4.92 -4.95
CA ARG A 23 -0.92 -6.34 -4.88
C ARG A 23 0.59 -6.52 -4.97
N ARG A 24 1.26 -5.80 -5.87
CA ARG A 24 2.73 -5.84 -6.01
C ARG A 24 3.42 -5.30 -4.77
N CYS A 25 2.99 -4.12 -4.26
CA CYS A 25 3.57 -3.54 -3.06
C CYS A 25 3.42 -4.48 -1.85
N ARG A 26 2.24 -5.08 -1.68
CA ARG A 26 1.99 -6.09 -0.64
C ARG A 26 2.91 -7.30 -0.75
N THR A 27 3.06 -7.86 -1.95
CA THR A 27 3.95 -9.02 -2.18
C THR A 27 5.41 -8.69 -1.81
N ILE A 28 5.89 -7.52 -2.21
CA ILE A 28 7.25 -7.06 -1.88
C ILE A 28 7.40 -6.83 -0.37
N ALA A 29 6.45 -6.15 0.26
CA ALA A 29 6.46 -5.90 1.71
C ALA A 29 6.52 -7.21 2.50
N HIS A 30 5.71 -8.20 2.12
CA HIS A 30 5.69 -9.52 2.73
C HIS A 30 7.05 -10.22 2.63
N ALA A 31 7.67 -10.21 1.44
CA ALA A 31 8.98 -10.80 1.23
C ALA A 31 10.06 -10.12 2.09
N ILE A 32 10.00 -8.79 2.24
CA ILE A 32 10.94 -8.02 3.07
C ILE A 32 10.80 -8.41 4.56
N VAL A 33 9.60 -8.34 5.13
CA VAL A 33 9.40 -8.63 6.56
C VAL A 33 9.61 -10.11 6.88
N GLU A 34 9.44 -11.01 5.90
CA GLU A 34 9.78 -12.41 6.02
C GLU A 34 11.30 -12.59 6.08
N ARG A 35 12.07 -11.90 5.22
CA ARG A 35 13.52 -12.02 5.18
C ARG A 35 14.21 -11.36 6.38
N PHE A 36 13.65 -10.28 6.92
CA PHE A 36 14.26 -9.44 7.94
C PHE A 36 13.37 -9.25 9.18
N LYS A 37 13.84 -9.72 10.35
CA LYS A 37 13.01 -9.76 11.57
C LYS A 37 12.68 -8.39 12.20
N GLY A 38 13.51 -7.37 12.02
CA GLY A 38 13.30 -6.05 12.64
C GLY A 38 12.89 -4.95 11.65
N VAL A 39 12.37 -5.34 10.49
CA VAL A 39 11.78 -4.42 9.51
C VAL A 39 10.28 -4.33 9.72
N ASN A 40 9.76 -3.10 9.71
CA ASN A 40 8.33 -2.81 9.62
C ASN A 40 8.05 -2.03 8.32
N VAL A 41 6.93 -2.33 7.68
CA VAL A 41 6.52 -1.69 6.42
C VAL A 41 5.15 -1.06 6.60
N ILE A 42 5.00 0.19 6.16
CA ILE A 42 3.69 0.84 6.01
C ILE A 42 3.45 1.12 4.53
N ILE A 43 2.28 0.73 4.04
CA ILE A 43 1.87 0.96 2.66
C ILE A 43 0.87 2.11 2.64
N ILE A 44 1.08 3.11 1.81
CA ILE A 44 0.13 4.20 1.58
C ILE A 44 -0.53 4.00 0.22
N SER A 45 -1.86 4.02 0.17
CA SER A 45 -2.60 4.01 -1.10
C SER A 45 -3.94 4.73 -0.96
N GLY A 46 -4.40 5.29 -2.07
CA GLY A 46 -5.78 5.74 -2.17
C GLY A 46 -6.79 4.60 -2.41
N SER A 47 -6.33 3.37 -2.72
CA SER A 47 -7.22 2.32 -3.21
C SER A 47 -8.38 2.01 -2.25
N GLN A 48 -9.61 2.12 -2.77
CA GLN A 48 -10.84 1.90 -2.00
C GLN A 48 -10.93 0.51 -1.37
N ILE A 49 -10.25 -0.49 -1.96
CA ILE A 49 -10.25 -1.86 -1.46
C ILE A 49 -9.02 -2.22 -0.62
N ALA A 50 -8.19 -1.25 -0.25
CA ALA A 50 -6.95 -1.56 0.45
C ALA A 50 -7.16 -2.22 1.82
N GLY A 51 -8.25 -1.87 2.51
CA GLY A 51 -8.66 -2.54 3.76
C GLY A 51 -9.22 -3.95 3.58
N ALA A 52 -9.45 -4.42 2.35
CA ALA A 52 -9.93 -5.77 2.06
C ALA A 52 -8.80 -6.81 1.91
N PHE A 53 -7.53 -6.40 1.99
CA PHE A 53 -6.39 -7.30 1.92
C PHE A 53 -5.88 -7.69 3.30
N ASP A 54 -5.56 -8.98 3.48
CA ASP A 54 -4.83 -9.44 4.65
C ASP A 54 -3.36 -9.02 4.58
N PHE A 55 -2.87 -8.36 5.63
CA PHE A 55 -1.45 -8.03 5.77
C PHE A 55 -0.79 -8.92 6.81
N ARG A 56 0.46 -9.32 6.55
CA ARG A 56 1.26 -10.06 7.53
C ARG A 56 1.67 -9.14 8.69
N ALA A 57 1.90 -9.73 9.87
CA ALA A 57 2.47 -9.00 11.00
C ALA A 57 3.72 -8.19 10.60
N ARG A 58 3.80 -6.93 11.04
CA ARG A 58 4.78 -5.89 10.67
C ARG A 58 4.60 -5.26 9.28
N VAL A 59 3.52 -5.59 8.57
CA VAL A 59 3.07 -4.84 7.41
C VAL A 59 1.72 -4.23 7.76
N ASP A 60 1.61 -2.92 7.61
CA ASP A 60 0.39 -2.17 7.86
C ASP A 60 0.09 -1.25 6.67
N PHE A 61 -1.11 -0.68 6.65
CA PHE A 61 -1.62 0.13 5.54
C PHE A 61 -2.33 1.40 6.02
N VAL A 62 -2.12 2.50 5.29
CA VAL A 62 -2.83 3.76 5.47
C VAL A 62 -3.57 4.12 4.19
N LYS A 63 -4.91 4.24 4.32
CA LYS A 63 -5.77 4.78 3.26
C LYS A 63 -5.62 6.30 3.23
N ILE A 64 -5.34 6.84 2.05
CA ILE A 64 -5.46 8.28 1.77
C ILE A 64 -6.66 8.54 0.85
N PRO A 65 -7.13 9.78 0.70
CA PRO A 65 -8.18 10.10 -0.27
C PRO A 65 -7.83 9.60 -1.66
N SER A 66 -8.80 8.98 -2.33
CA SER A 66 -8.63 8.35 -3.63
C SER A 66 -8.85 9.35 -4.75
N VAL A 67 -8.19 9.13 -5.88
CA VAL A 67 -8.57 9.76 -7.16
C VAL A 67 -9.58 8.85 -7.87
N ILE A 68 -10.74 9.39 -8.22
CA ILE A 68 -11.73 8.72 -9.08
C ILE A 68 -11.40 8.98 -10.54
N LYS A 69 -11.41 7.93 -11.34
CA LYS A 69 -11.36 8.07 -12.79
C LYS A 69 -12.77 8.37 -13.29
N LEU A 70 -12.95 9.53 -13.88
CA LEU A 70 -14.19 9.96 -14.52
C LEU A 70 -14.39 9.22 -15.85
N TYR A 71 -15.64 9.11 -16.31
CA TYR A 71 -15.99 8.39 -17.55
C TYR A 71 -15.32 8.98 -18.80
N ASN A 72 -14.96 10.28 -18.76
CA ASN A 72 -14.21 10.98 -19.80
C ASN A 72 -12.69 10.67 -19.79
N GLY A 73 -12.21 9.86 -18.85
CA GLY A 73 -10.80 9.49 -18.74
C GLY A 73 -9.96 10.37 -17.80
N GLU A 74 -10.51 11.48 -17.32
CA GLU A 74 -9.87 12.38 -16.36
C GLU A 74 -9.82 11.76 -14.96
N TYR A 75 -8.90 12.26 -14.12
CA TYR A 75 -8.80 11.86 -12.71
C TYR A 75 -9.17 13.05 -11.83
N ASP A 76 -10.06 12.82 -10.86
CA ASP A 76 -10.52 13.83 -9.91
C ASP A 76 -10.37 13.33 -8.47
N SER A 77 -10.19 14.23 -7.50
CA SER A 77 -10.01 13.86 -6.09
C SER A 77 -11.36 13.64 -5.40
N ILE A 78 -11.50 12.58 -4.60
CA ILE A 78 -12.62 12.48 -3.65
C ILE A 78 -12.39 13.53 -2.56
N GLY A 79 -13.05 14.69 -2.69
CA GLY A 79 -12.91 15.79 -1.75
C GLY A 79 -13.78 17.03 -2.02
N GLU A 80 -14.47 17.13 -3.16
CA GLU A 80 -15.31 18.30 -3.49
C GLU A 80 -16.82 17.98 -3.58
N TYR A 81 -17.40 17.15 -2.71
CA TYR A 81 -18.87 17.09 -2.50
C TYR A 81 -19.21 16.68 -1.07
#